data_AF-A0A8J3RQP8-F1
#
_entry.id   AF-A0A8J3RQP8-F1
#
_cell.length_a   1.000
_cell.length_b   1.000
_cell.length_c   1.000
_cell.angle_alpha   90.00
_cell.angle_beta   90.00
_cell.angle_gamma   90.00
#
_symmetry.space_group_name_H-M   'P 1'
#
loop_
_entity.id
_entity.type
_entity.pdbx_description
1 polymer ?
#
loop_
_entity_poly.entity_id
_entity_poly.type
_entity_poly.pdbx_seq_one_letter_code
_entity_poly.pdbx_strand_id
1 'polypeptide(L)'
;MLHHVQLSCPAGSEAALREFYAGVLGLAEIPKPPVLAARGGCWFRGYGVELHLGVEADFRPARKAHPALLVQDLDAWARRLSEAGYPVTYDDDFPGMRRFHSEDCHGNRLEFLEPLPAEVVGQSERPEQANRFSSIGASACGGGCPRPSSRSSFLCGASEDSASRPSNTIREQSRLLPGEVRRSDGGLLVVAGVRMSGRGRGGRVRPRR
;
A
#
# COMPACT_ATOMS: atom_id res chain seq x y z
N MET A 1 -4.63 11.60 -17.34
CA MET A 1 -3.66 10.49 -17.48
C MET A 1 -2.68 10.59 -16.33
N LEU A 2 -2.45 9.51 -15.59
CA LEU A 2 -1.54 9.46 -14.45
C LEU A 2 -0.26 8.76 -14.89
N HIS A 3 0.90 9.33 -14.60
CA HIS A 3 2.18 8.72 -14.97
C HIS A 3 2.67 7.72 -13.92
N HIS A 4 2.64 8.10 -12.64
CA HIS A 4 3.11 7.29 -11.52
C HIS A 4 2.47 7.79 -10.22
N VAL A 5 2.58 6.99 -9.16
CA VAL A 5 2.26 7.40 -7.78
C VAL A 5 3.53 7.33 -6.94
N GLN A 6 3.78 8.37 -6.15
CA GLN A 6 4.87 8.41 -5.18
C GLN A 6 4.34 7.96 -3.81
N LEU A 7 5.00 6.99 -3.17
CA LEU A 7 4.82 6.69 -1.75
C LEU A 7 6.13 6.95 -1.01
N SER A 8 6.02 7.39 0.23
CA SER A 8 7.18 7.58 1.10
C SER A 8 7.60 6.26 1.74
N CYS A 9 8.89 6.13 2.03
CA CYS A 9 9.45 5.02 2.81
C CYS A 9 10.59 5.54 3.70
N PRO A 10 10.95 4.83 4.78
CA PRO A 10 12.11 5.18 5.59
C PRO A 10 13.42 4.90 4.84
N ALA A 11 14.51 5.57 5.22
CA ALA A 11 15.83 5.35 4.64
C ALA A 11 16.35 3.92 4.90
N GLY A 12 17.05 3.33 3.93
CA GLY A 12 17.65 2.00 4.06
C GLY A 12 16.67 0.82 3.99
N SER A 13 15.44 1.07 3.53
CA SER A 13 14.36 0.08 3.47
C SER A 13 14.27 -0.69 2.15
N GLU A 14 15.18 -0.46 1.20
CA GLU A 14 15.08 -0.98 -0.16
C GLU A 14 14.98 -2.50 -0.23
N ALA A 15 15.59 -3.23 0.71
CA ALA A 15 15.45 -4.68 0.80
C ALA A 15 14.01 -5.10 1.13
N ALA A 16 13.41 -4.52 2.17
CA ALA A 16 12.02 -4.79 2.55
C ALA A 16 11.03 -4.36 1.46
N LEU A 17 11.29 -3.23 0.80
CA LEU A 17 10.50 -2.78 -0.34
C LEU A 17 10.54 -3.78 -1.49
N ARG A 18 11.71 -4.36 -1.81
CA ARG A 18 11.82 -5.40 -2.85
C ARG A 18 11.11 -6.69 -2.46
N GLU A 19 11.25 -7.12 -1.21
CA GLU A 19 10.54 -8.30 -0.69
C GLU A 19 9.02 -8.14 -0.85
N PHE A 20 8.48 -6.98 -0.49
CA PHE A 20 7.05 -6.70 -0.62
C PHE A 20 6.61 -6.41 -2.06
N TYR A 21 7.11 -5.34 -2.68
CA TYR A 21 6.61 -4.89 -3.98
C TYR A 21 6.99 -5.82 -5.13
N ALA A 22 8.19 -6.40 -5.13
CA ALA A 22 8.60 -7.36 -6.16
C ALA A 22 8.26 -8.80 -5.78
N GLY A 23 8.48 -9.21 -4.54
CA GLY A 23 8.17 -10.58 -4.09
C GLY A 23 6.67 -10.81 -3.91
N VAL A 24 6.04 -10.05 -3.02
CA VAL A 24 4.61 -10.23 -2.68
C VAL A 24 3.71 -9.69 -3.79
N LEU A 25 3.89 -8.46 -4.28
CA LEU A 25 3.01 -7.93 -5.33
C LEU A 25 3.40 -8.36 -6.75
N GLY A 26 4.63 -8.85 -6.95
CA GLY A 26 5.08 -9.28 -8.28
C GLY A 26 5.34 -8.13 -9.25
N LEU A 27 5.58 -6.90 -8.77
CA LEU A 27 5.95 -5.77 -9.62
C LEU A 27 7.42 -5.89 -10.05
N ALA A 28 7.74 -5.47 -11.27
CA ALA A 28 9.12 -5.42 -11.74
C ALA A 28 9.82 -4.16 -11.20
N GLU A 29 10.95 -4.33 -10.51
CA GLU A 29 11.81 -3.19 -10.17
C GLU A 29 12.40 -2.58 -11.44
N ILE A 30 12.35 -1.26 -11.56
CA ILE A 30 12.95 -0.50 -12.66
C ILE A 30 14.10 0.36 -12.13
N PRO A 31 15.19 0.52 -12.90
CA PRO A 31 16.34 1.29 -12.45
C PRO A 31 15.97 2.78 -12.34
N LYS A 32 16.36 3.39 -11.23
CA LYS A 32 16.27 4.85 -11.08
C LYS A 32 17.27 5.54 -12.01
N PRO A 33 16.93 6.72 -12.56
CA PRO A 33 17.91 7.56 -13.25
C PRO A 33 19.13 7.83 -12.35
N PRO A 34 20.37 7.86 -12.89
CA PRO A 34 21.58 8.02 -12.10
C PRO A 34 21.57 9.23 -11.17
N VAL A 35 20.99 10.35 -11.61
CA VAL A 35 20.84 11.59 -10.83
C VAL A 35 19.96 11.44 -9.59
N LEU A 36 19.07 10.45 -9.56
CA LEU A 36 18.16 10.18 -8.43
C LEU A 36 18.61 8.99 -7.58
N ALA A 37 19.58 8.20 -8.05
CA ALA A 37 20.02 6.97 -7.38
C ALA A 37 20.52 7.24 -5.94
N ALA A 38 21.27 8.34 -5.75
CA ALA A 38 21.82 8.73 -4.45
C ALA A 38 20.76 9.06 -3.37
N ARG A 39 19.49 9.24 -3.76
CA ARG A 39 18.41 9.62 -2.83
C ARG A 39 17.76 8.42 -2.11
N GLY A 40 18.18 7.19 -2.41
CA GLY A 40 17.58 5.96 -1.84
C GLY A 40 16.17 5.67 -2.36
N GLY A 41 15.62 4.51 -1.99
CA GLY A 41 14.32 4.02 -2.43
C GLY A 41 14.35 3.26 -3.76
N CYS A 42 13.18 2.77 -4.19
CA CYS A 42 13.00 1.85 -5.31
C CYS A 42 11.85 2.28 -6.22
N TRP A 43 11.93 1.95 -7.51
CA TRP A 43 10.84 2.17 -8.46
C TRP A 43 10.34 0.83 -8.96
N PHE A 44 9.02 0.67 -9.08
CA PHE A 44 8.42 -0.56 -9.57
C PHE A 44 7.37 -0.27 -10.65
N ARG A 45 7.21 -1.21 -11.58
CA ARG A 45 6.20 -1.16 -12.63
C ARG A 45 5.55 -2.52 -12.81
N GLY A 46 4.24 -2.53 -13.02
CA GLY A 46 3.47 -3.75 -13.29
C GLY A 46 1.98 -3.44 -13.34
N TYR A 47 1.20 -4.31 -13.98
CA TYR A 47 -0.27 -4.21 -14.01
C TYR A 47 -0.82 -2.83 -14.42
N GLY A 48 -0.10 -2.10 -15.28
CA GLY A 48 -0.50 -0.76 -15.73
C GLY A 48 -0.22 0.39 -14.75
N VAL A 49 0.46 0.13 -13.62
CA VAL A 49 0.88 1.16 -12.65
C VAL A 49 2.40 1.26 -12.54
N GLU A 50 2.86 2.45 -12.17
CA GLU A 50 4.24 2.73 -11.78
C GLU A 50 4.25 3.37 -10.38
N LEU A 51 4.99 2.76 -9.46
CA LEU A 51 5.10 3.17 -8.07
C LEU A 51 6.54 3.61 -7.78
N HIS A 52 6.70 4.84 -7.29
CA HIS A 52 7.99 5.38 -6.88
C HIS A 52 8.04 5.45 -5.36
N LEU A 53 8.91 4.66 -4.75
CA LEU A 53 9.12 4.62 -3.30
C LEU A 53 10.29 5.53 -2.97
N GLY A 54 9.97 6.69 -2.39
CA GLY A 54 10.93 7.75 -2.09
C GLY A 54 11.27 7.82 -0.61
N VAL A 55 12.56 7.96 -0.30
CA VAL A 55 13.01 8.09 1.09
C VAL A 55 12.56 9.43 1.69
N GLU A 56 12.01 9.37 2.90
CA GLU A 56 11.62 10.52 3.71
C GLU A 56 12.28 10.44 5.10
N ALA A 57 12.95 11.50 5.55
CA ALA A 57 13.76 11.49 6.77
C ALA A 57 12.94 11.28 8.06
N ASP A 58 11.72 11.83 8.10
CA ASP A 58 10.76 11.69 9.22
C ASP A 58 9.53 10.88 8.78
N PHE A 59 9.77 9.79 8.06
CA PHE A 59 8.73 8.97 7.45
C PHE A 59 7.58 8.65 8.40
N ARG A 60 6.35 8.90 7.94
CA ARG A 60 5.10 8.47 8.57
C ARG A 60 4.24 7.76 7.54
N PRO A 61 3.70 6.57 7.85
CA PRO A 61 2.87 5.86 6.90
C PRO A 61 1.62 6.64 6.50
N ALA A 62 1.34 6.66 5.20
CA ALA A 62 0.11 7.23 4.67
C ALA A 62 -1.06 6.26 4.93
N ARG A 63 -1.72 6.42 6.09
CA ARG A 63 -2.82 5.53 6.52
C ARG A 63 -4.17 5.82 5.86
N LYS A 64 -4.31 6.99 5.21
CA LYS A 64 -5.55 7.44 4.55
C LYS A 64 -5.39 7.67 3.06
N ALA A 65 -4.41 8.48 2.64
CA ALA A 65 -4.10 8.63 1.22
C ALA A 65 -3.42 7.36 0.72
N HIS A 66 -3.91 6.76 -0.36
CA HIS A 66 -3.40 5.52 -0.88
C HIS A 66 -3.64 5.40 -2.40
N PRO A 67 -2.81 4.62 -3.10
CA PRO A 67 -3.12 4.16 -4.44
C PRO A 67 -4.15 3.03 -4.36
N ALA A 68 -5.04 3.03 -5.33
CA ALA A 68 -6.04 2.00 -5.53
C ALA A 68 -5.67 1.19 -6.78
N LEU A 69 -5.42 -0.10 -6.60
CA LEU A 69 -4.99 -1.02 -7.63
C LEU A 69 -6.21 -1.78 -8.16
N LEU A 70 -6.54 -1.54 -9.43
CA LEU A 70 -7.55 -2.32 -10.13
C LEU A 70 -6.96 -3.68 -10.48
N VAL A 71 -7.56 -4.75 -9.95
CA VAL A 71 -7.09 -6.11 -10.11
C VAL A 71 -8.16 -7.02 -10.69
N GLN A 72 -7.74 -8.21 -11.10
CA GLN A 72 -8.62 -9.34 -11.40
C GLN A 72 -8.44 -10.38 -10.30
N ASP A 73 -9.52 -11.05 -9.94
CA ASP A 73 -9.57 -12.05 -8.87
C ASP A 73 -9.11 -11.47 -7.53
N LEU A 74 -9.97 -10.62 -6.94
CA LEU A 74 -9.67 -9.95 -5.68
C LEU A 74 -9.36 -10.95 -4.55
N ASP A 75 -9.99 -12.12 -4.56
CA ASP A 75 -9.80 -13.16 -3.55
C ASP A 75 -8.41 -13.80 -3.64
N ALA A 76 -7.87 -14.01 -4.85
CA ALA A 76 -6.50 -14.46 -5.03
C ALA A 76 -5.48 -13.45 -4.49
N TRP A 77 -5.71 -12.16 -4.70
CA TRP A 77 -4.86 -11.10 -4.12
C TRP A 77 -4.93 -11.07 -2.60
N ALA A 78 -6.13 -11.16 -2.04
CA ALA A 78 -6.34 -11.17 -0.60
C ALA A 78 -5.63 -12.36 0.07
N ARG A 79 -5.73 -13.54 -0.55
CA ARG A 79 -5.04 -14.75 -0.09
C ARG A 79 -3.52 -14.60 -0.19
N ARG A 80 -3.01 -14.11 -1.31
CA ARG A 80 -1.57 -13.89 -1.52
C ARG A 80 -0.97 -12.96 -0.47
N LEU A 81 -1.64 -11.86 -0.16
CA LEU A 81 -1.20 -10.92 0.88
C LEU A 81 -1.24 -11.56 2.27
N SER A 82 -2.35 -12.24 2.60
CA SER A 82 -2.53 -12.90 3.90
C SER A 82 -1.50 -14.01 4.13
N GLU A 83 -1.21 -14.84 3.12
CA GLU A 83 -0.17 -15.88 3.15
C GLU A 83 1.23 -15.29 3.35
N ALA A 84 1.49 -14.08 2.84
CA ALA A 84 2.74 -13.35 3.04
C ALA A 84 2.79 -12.58 4.38
N GLY A 85 1.75 -12.66 5.21
CA GLY A 85 1.69 -12.01 6.52
C GLY A 85 1.17 -10.56 6.50
N TYR A 86 0.52 -10.13 5.42
CA TYR A 86 -0.09 -8.80 5.28
C TYR A 86 -1.61 -8.91 5.41
N PRO A 87 -2.19 -8.51 6.56
CA PRO A 87 -3.62 -8.61 6.78
C PRO A 87 -4.42 -7.80 5.75
N VAL A 88 -5.61 -8.30 5.44
CA VAL A 88 -6.56 -7.64 4.54
C VAL A 88 -7.83 -7.26 5.30
N THR A 89 -8.40 -6.11 4.97
CA THR A 89 -9.67 -5.64 5.53
C THR A 89 -10.62 -5.32 4.39
N TYR A 90 -11.63 -6.17 4.20
CA TYR A 90 -12.69 -5.94 3.21
C TYR A 90 -13.56 -4.74 3.57
N ASP A 91 -14.08 -4.07 2.54
CA ASP A 91 -14.97 -2.93 2.65
C ASP A 91 -16.05 -3.09 1.57
N ASP A 92 -17.25 -3.43 2.02
CA ASP A 92 -18.42 -3.71 1.16
C ASP A 92 -19.27 -2.45 0.91
N ASP A 93 -18.85 -1.29 1.41
CA ASP A 93 -19.59 -0.03 1.37
C ASP A 93 -19.32 0.78 0.07
N PHE A 94 -18.62 0.21 -0.91
CA PHE A 94 -18.31 0.86 -2.19
C PHE A 94 -19.19 0.32 -3.33
N PRO A 95 -20.19 1.10 -3.81
CA PRO A 95 -21.07 0.64 -4.86
C PRO A 95 -20.32 0.28 -6.15
N GLY A 96 -20.68 -0.87 -6.75
CA GLY A 96 -20.18 -1.29 -8.05
C GLY A 96 -18.78 -1.93 -8.06
N MET A 97 -18.08 -2.01 -6.93
CA MET A 97 -16.79 -2.70 -6.82
C MET A 97 -16.77 -3.58 -5.56
N ARG A 98 -16.02 -4.67 -5.63
CA ARG A 98 -15.47 -5.33 -4.43
C ARG A 98 -14.14 -4.67 -4.13
N ARG A 99 -13.82 -4.49 -2.85
CA ARG A 99 -12.51 -3.99 -2.46
C ARG A 99 -12.05 -4.47 -1.09
N PHE A 100 -10.74 -4.41 -0.89
CA PHE A 100 -10.14 -4.49 0.44
C PHE A 100 -8.97 -3.52 0.55
N HIS A 101 -8.57 -3.26 1.79
CA HIS A 101 -7.36 -2.52 2.12
C HIS A 101 -6.34 -3.45 2.75
N SER A 102 -5.06 -3.20 2.46
CA SER A 102 -3.93 -3.78 3.17
C SER A 102 -2.86 -2.70 3.39
N GLU A 103 -1.78 -3.06 4.06
CA GLU A 103 -0.66 -2.18 4.32
C GLU A 103 0.61 -2.74 3.70
N ASP A 104 1.50 -1.87 3.22
CA ASP A 104 2.84 -2.30 2.79
C ASP A 104 3.75 -2.62 3.99
N CYS A 105 5.01 -2.99 3.71
CA CYS A 105 6.01 -3.31 4.74
C CYS A 105 6.32 -2.15 5.71
N HIS A 106 5.82 -0.94 5.46
CA HIS A 106 6.00 0.23 6.32
C HIS A 106 4.69 0.85 6.81
N GLY A 107 3.54 0.19 6.57
CA GLY A 107 2.24 0.65 7.04
C GLY A 107 1.54 1.62 6.10
N ASN A 108 2.06 1.87 4.88
CA ASN A 108 1.32 2.67 3.90
C ASN A 108 0.11 1.88 3.43
N ARG A 109 -1.07 2.51 3.45
CA ARG A 109 -2.29 1.86 2.97
C ARG A 109 -2.21 1.65 1.45
N LEU A 110 -2.68 0.50 1.01
CA LEU A 110 -2.96 0.15 -0.38
C LEU A 110 -4.41 -0.32 -0.48
N GLU A 111 -5.12 0.06 -1.53
CA GLU A 111 -6.45 -0.46 -1.84
C GLU A 111 -6.36 -1.38 -3.07
N PHE A 112 -7.11 -2.48 -3.03
CA PHE A 112 -7.28 -3.40 -4.14
C PHE A 112 -8.77 -3.46 -4.44
N LEU A 113 -9.13 -3.31 -5.71
CA LEU A 113 -10.52 -3.30 -6.15
C LEU A 113 -10.73 -4.09 -7.43
N GLU A 114 -11.92 -4.67 -7.54
CA GLU A 114 -12.39 -5.42 -8.69
C GLU A 114 -13.85 -5.02 -8.98
N PRO A 115 -14.23 -4.74 -10.24
CA PRO A 115 -15.61 -4.43 -10.59
C PRO A 115 -16.56 -5.58 -10.25
N LEU A 116 -17.71 -5.25 -9.68
CA LEU A 116 -18.77 -6.24 -9.55
C LEU A 116 -19.22 -6.69 -10.94
N PRO A 117 -19.60 -7.96 -11.11
CA PRO A 117 -20.24 -8.42 -12.34
C PRO A 117 -21.44 -7.52 -12.67
N ALA A 118 -21.63 -7.22 -13.96
CA ALA A 118 -22.67 -6.29 -14.43
C ALA A 118 -24.09 -6.65 -13.94
N GLU A 119 -24.32 -7.91 -13.59
CA GLU A 119 -25.59 -8.43 -13.08
C GLU A 119 -25.92 -7.94 -11.66
N VAL A 120 -24.93 -7.58 -10.85
CA VAL A 120 -25.08 -7.17 -9.44
C VAL A 120 -25.40 -5.67 -9.32
N VAL A 121 -25.03 -4.86 -10.32
CA VAL A 121 -25.16 -3.39 -10.28
C VAL A 121 -26.61 -2.90 -10.49
N GLY A 122 -27.54 -3.79 -10.88
CA GLY A 122 -28.93 -3.44 -11.22
C GLY A 122 -29.97 -3.56 -10.11
N GLN A 123 -29.60 -3.89 -8.86
CA GLN A 123 -30.58 -4.21 -7.80
C GLN A 123 -30.69 -3.18 -6.66
N SER A 124 -29.86 -2.14 -6.60
CA SER A 124 -29.88 -1.23 -5.44
C SER A 124 -30.75 0.02 -5.57
N GLU A 125 -31.29 0.40 -6.74
CA GLU A 125 -32.20 1.56 -6.83
C GLU A 125 -33.32 1.41 -7.89
N ARG A 126 -34.49 0.97 -7.44
CA ARG A 126 -35.78 1.48 -7.96
C ARG A 126 -36.66 1.86 -6.78
N PRO A 127 -36.86 3.15 -6.48
CA PRO A 127 -37.99 3.52 -5.64
C PRO A 127 -39.26 3.18 -6.44
N GLU A 128 -40.05 2.25 -5.90
CA GLU A 128 -41.40 1.95 -6.36
C GLU A 128 -42.29 3.18 -6.10
N GLN A 129 -42.18 4.20 -6.96
CA GLN A 129 -43.21 5.23 -7.07
C GLN A 129 -44.33 4.67 -7.92
N ALA A 130 -45.25 4.00 -7.21
CA ALA A 130 -46.58 3.72 -7.69
C ALA A 130 -47.21 5.00 -8.26
N ASN A 131 -47.42 4.97 -9.56
CA ASN A 131 -48.25 5.90 -10.28
C ASN A 131 -49.69 5.80 -9.73
N ARG A 132 -50.05 6.68 -8.78
CA ARG A 132 -51.44 6.96 -8.43
C ARG A 132 -51.76 8.40 -8.77
N PHE A 133 -51.93 8.63 -10.08
CA PHE A 133 -52.72 9.74 -10.57
C PHE A 133 -54.13 9.63 -9.99
N SER A 134 -54.46 10.47 -9.02
CA SER A 134 -55.84 10.78 -8.66
C SER A 134 -55.90 12.24 -8.22
N SER A 135 -56.40 13.02 -9.15
CA SER A 135 -56.82 14.41 -9.07
C SER A 135 -57.62 14.72 -7.79
N ILE A 136 -57.14 15.64 -6.94
CA ILE A 136 -57.99 16.51 -6.13
C ILE A 136 -57.30 17.87 -5.92
N GLY A 137 -57.91 18.92 -6.48
CA GLY A 137 -58.15 20.21 -5.84
C GLY A 137 -56.97 21.09 -5.42
N ALA A 138 -56.69 22.11 -6.23
CA ALA A 138 -56.02 23.32 -5.79
C ALA A 138 -56.87 24.05 -4.73
N SER A 139 -56.28 24.41 -3.60
CA SER A 139 -56.76 25.51 -2.75
C SER A 139 -55.59 26.19 -2.04
N ALA A 140 -55.54 27.50 -2.19
CA ALA A 140 -54.52 28.39 -1.66
C ALA A 140 -54.68 28.65 -0.16
N CYS A 141 -53.55 28.69 0.56
CA CYS A 141 -53.30 29.41 1.81
C CYS A 141 -51.79 29.74 1.79
N GLY A 142 -51.27 30.96 1.94
CA GLY A 142 -51.73 32.09 2.74
C GLY A 142 -50.98 32.09 4.08
N GLY A 143 -49.87 32.85 4.17
CA GLY A 143 -49.04 33.05 5.37
C GLY A 143 -47.70 32.31 5.27
N GLY A 144 -46.52 32.91 5.42
CA GLY A 144 -46.12 34.03 6.24
C GLY A 144 -44.89 33.58 7.04
N CYS A 145 -43.70 33.62 6.43
CA CYS A 145 -42.44 33.28 7.10
C CYS A 145 -41.97 34.46 7.98
N PRO A 146 -41.76 34.28 9.30
CA PRO A 146 -40.96 35.21 10.08
C PRO A 146 -39.50 34.75 10.09
N ARG A 147 -38.61 35.62 9.61
CA ARG A 147 -37.17 35.59 9.93
C ARG A 147 -36.98 36.09 11.37
N PRO A 148 -35.93 35.63 12.07
CA PRO A 148 -35.22 36.49 12.99
C PRO A 148 -33.78 36.76 12.53
N SER A 149 -33.48 38.06 12.44
CA SER A 149 -32.20 38.69 12.78
C SER A 149 -31.67 38.16 14.13
N SER A 150 -30.39 38.08 14.46
CA SER A 150 -29.36 39.12 14.39
C SER A 150 -28.01 38.53 14.83
N ARG A 151 -26.94 39.18 14.36
CA ARG A 151 -25.57 39.23 14.88
C ARG A 151 -25.43 38.98 16.40
N SER A 152 -24.44 38.21 16.79
CA SER A 152 -23.46 38.68 17.78
C SER A 152 -22.14 37.90 17.68
N SER A 153 -21.09 38.67 17.46
CA SER A 153 -19.67 38.36 17.54
C SER A 153 -19.21 38.29 18.99
N PHE A 154 -18.44 37.26 19.35
CA PHE A 154 -17.48 37.33 20.46
C PHE A 154 -16.21 36.54 20.12
N LEU A 155 -15.14 37.30 19.85
CA LEU A 155 -13.75 36.90 20.03
C LEU A 155 -13.39 37.12 21.50
N CYS A 156 -12.60 36.24 22.10
CA CYS A 156 -11.44 36.52 22.97
C CYS A 156 -11.17 35.31 23.87
N GLY A 157 -9.90 34.93 24.02
CA GLY A 157 -9.48 34.01 25.06
C GLY A 157 -8.28 33.14 24.66
N ALA A 158 -7.14 33.78 24.45
CA ALA A 158 -5.85 33.11 24.46
C ALA A 158 -5.54 32.64 25.89
N SER A 159 -4.92 31.47 26.03
CA SER A 159 -3.90 31.25 27.04
C SER A 159 -2.99 30.11 26.60
N GLU A 160 -1.73 30.49 26.43
CA GLU A 160 -0.55 29.66 26.33
C GLU A 160 -0.41 28.80 27.59
N ASP A 161 0.06 27.55 27.47
CA ASP A 161 0.93 27.03 28.50
C ASP A 161 1.91 25.96 27.98
N SER A 162 3.16 26.41 27.93
CA SER A 162 4.39 25.74 28.38
C SER A 162 4.51 24.21 28.31
N ALA A 163 5.41 23.80 27.41
CA ALA A 163 6.52 22.88 27.64
C ALA A 163 6.58 22.06 28.94
N SER A 164 6.66 20.73 28.79
CA SER A 164 7.69 19.91 29.44
C SER A 164 7.76 18.50 28.82
N ARG A 165 8.92 18.18 28.25
CA ARG A 165 9.41 16.80 28.11
C ARG A 165 9.87 16.33 29.49
N PRO A 166 9.85 15.01 29.75
CA PRO A 166 11.15 14.37 29.83
C PRO A 166 11.23 13.02 29.10
N SER A 167 12.39 12.88 28.47
CA SER A 167 13.20 11.69 28.23
C SER A 167 12.82 10.46 29.07
N ASN A 168 12.65 9.32 28.40
CA ASN A 168 12.86 8.02 29.03
C ASN A 168 13.69 7.11 28.12
N THR A 169 15.00 7.14 28.41
CA THR A 169 15.88 6.00 28.66
C THR A 169 15.60 4.70 27.89
N ILE A 170 16.50 4.47 26.94
CA ILE A 170 16.82 3.22 26.27
C ILE A 170 17.05 2.12 27.31
N ARG A 171 16.29 1.02 27.22
CA ARG A 171 16.58 -0.22 27.95
C ARG A 171 17.40 -1.12 27.04
N GLU A 172 18.64 -1.38 27.46
CA GLU A 172 19.52 -2.41 26.91
C GLU A 172 18.82 -3.76 26.83
N GLN A 173 18.93 -4.43 25.68
CA GLN A 173 18.84 -5.89 25.59
C GLN A 173 20.21 -6.42 25.20
N SER A 174 20.85 -7.10 26.14
CA SER A 174 22.13 -7.75 26.00
C SER A 174 21.96 -9.21 25.53
N ARG A 175 22.60 -9.48 24.38
CA ARG A 175 23.41 -10.67 24.02
C ARG A 175 22.83 -12.08 24.23
N LEU A 176 22.45 -12.68 23.10
CA LEU A 176 22.86 -13.98 22.53
C LEU A 176 23.56 -15.02 23.45
N LEU A 177 23.06 -16.27 23.40
CA LEU A 177 23.83 -17.47 23.06
C LEU A 177 22.98 -18.48 22.24
N PRO A 178 23.58 -19.24 21.29
CA PRO A 178 22.88 -20.15 20.38
C PRO A 178 22.96 -21.63 20.80
N GLY A 179 22.00 -22.44 20.31
CA GLY A 179 22.23 -23.86 20.03
C GLY A 179 21.18 -24.84 20.54
N GLU A 180 20.31 -25.33 19.64
CA GLU A 180 20.09 -26.77 19.41
C GLU A 180 19.25 -26.94 18.13
N VAL A 181 19.86 -27.46 17.05
CA VAL A 181 19.13 -27.92 15.86
C VAL A 181 19.16 -29.45 15.91
N ARG A 182 18.02 -30.06 16.22
CA ARG A 182 17.83 -31.49 16.04
C ARG A 182 17.52 -31.79 14.58
N ARG A 183 18.29 -32.70 13.99
CA ARG A 183 18.03 -33.30 12.69
C ARG A 183 16.98 -34.40 12.86
N SER A 184 16.00 -34.41 11.97
CA SER A 184 15.20 -35.59 11.65
C SER A 184 15.18 -35.76 10.14
N ASP A 185 15.26 -37.01 9.72
CA ASP A 185 15.58 -37.48 8.39
C ASP A 185 14.53 -37.16 7.32
N GLY A 186 15.01 -36.94 6.09
CA GLY A 186 14.26 -37.21 4.86
C GLY A 186 13.79 -35.99 4.06
N GLY A 187 14.39 -35.78 2.88
CA GLY A 187 13.69 -35.12 1.76
C GLY A 187 14.37 -33.89 1.12
N LEU A 188 15.39 -34.15 0.30
CA LEU A 188 15.71 -33.48 -0.97
C LEU A 188 15.63 -31.93 -1.03
N LEU A 189 16.77 -31.26 -0.85
CA LEU A 189 17.00 -29.88 -1.30
C LEU A 189 17.88 -29.90 -2.55
N VAL A 190 17.33 -29.47 -3.70
CA VAL A 190 18.08 -29.22 -4.93
C VAL A 190 18.65 -27.80 -4.86
N VAL A 191 19.97 -27.68 -4.68
CA VAL A 191 20.70 -26.42 -4.85
C VAL A 191 21.59 -26.55 -6.08
N ALA A 192 21.34 -25.69 -7.08
CA ALA A 192 22.13 -25.59 -8.30
C ALA A 192 23.58 -25.18 -7.98
N GLY A 193 24.53 -25.94 -8.53
CA GLY A 193 25.94 -25.87 -8.20
C GLY A 193 26.68 -24.65 -8.77
N VAL A 194 27.62 -24.14 -7.98
CA VAL A 194 28.76 -23.34 -8.42
C VAL A 194 29.92 -24.28 -8.69
N ARG A 195 30.66 -24.12 -9.80
CA ARG A 195 32.11 -24.37 -9.82
C ARG A 195 32.84 -23.45 -10.78
N MET A 196 33.51 -22.46 -10.19
CA MET A 196 34.71 -21.82 -10.74
C MET A 196 35.92 -22.73 -10.46
N SER A 197 36.71 -23.07 -11.48
CA SER A 197 38.05 -23.64 -11.30
C SER A 197 39.02 -23.00 -12.27
N GLY A 198 39.86 -22.09 -11.77
CA GLY A 198 41.07 -21.65 -12.44
C GLY A 198 42.27 -22.48 -11.98
N ARG A 199 42.98 -23.09 -12.93
CA ARG A 199 44.41 -23.41 -12.83
C ARG A 199 45.03 -23.25 -14.20
N GLY A 200 45.83 -22.21 -14.36
CA GLY A 200 46.66 -21.97 -15.54
C GLY A 200 47.78 -23.01 -15.64
N ARG A 201 48.01 -23.50 -16.86
CA ARG A 201 49.27 -24.14 -17.26
C ARG A 201 49.83 -23.33 -18.43
N GLY A 202 51.01 -22.76 -18.22
CA GLY A 202 51.74 -21.99 -19.23
C GLY A 202 52.26 -22.88 -20.35
N GLY A 203 51.93 -22.52 -21.60
CA GLY A 203 52.55 -23.06 -22.80
C GLY A 203 53.82 -22.27 -23.16
N ARG A 204 54.97 -22.95 -23.16
CA ARG A 204 56.20 -22.47 -23.81
C ARG A 204 56.20 -23.01 -25.24
N VAL A 205 56.09 -22.11 -26.21
CA VAL A 205 56.32 -22.38 -27.63
C VAL A 205 57.84 -22.32 -27.88
N ARG A 206 58.40 -23.38 -28.48
CA ARG A 206 59.75 -23.36 -29.08
C ARG A 206 59.62 -23.07 -30.59
N PRO A 207 60.49 -22.25 -31.20
CA PRO A 207 60.56 -22.16 -32.64
C PRO A 207 61.36 -23.35 -33.22
N ARG A 208 60.88 -23.92 -34.33
CA ARG A 208 61.67 -24.79 -35.20
C ARG A 208 62.46 -23.93 -36.19
N ARG A 209 63.64 -24.44 -36.53
CA ARG A 209 64.55 -23.96 -37.58
C ARG A 209 63.91 -24.00 -38.95
#